data_AF-A0A9P3C933-F1
#
_entry.id   AF-A0A9P3C933-F1
#
_cell.length_a   1.000
_cell.length_b   1.000
_cell.length_c   1.000
_cell.angle_alpha   90.00
_cell.angle_beta   90.00
_cell.angle_gamma   90.00
#
_symmetry.space_group_name_H-M   'P 1'
#
loop_
_entity.id
_entity.type
_entity.pdbx_description
1 polymer ?
#
loop_
_entity_poly.entity_id
_entity_poly.type
_entity_poly.pdbx_seq_one_letter_code
_entity_poly.pdbx_strand_id
1 'polypeptide(L)'
;MPPKKKGEASNQKDASDHEDSATKQEKDHNSQDNSSKKRKANAESEQPVKASRRSARGTPKSKPSHSQLLNYLLSPDAEAQCRPSDEAEDIESRGEDIKTYSSSILNPFEELMCAMILSRPISHRLGLRSIRTILNSPYSFNSAKAIKSAGEEKVTQAFYDARTQHKDKTAAQLYELADTVLGKFAAEGDDEGTQLGKVLEQHKGDVDEAVEELKKEIKGFGATGIEILLRRVQWLEGWDARYPYVDSKTQKALEELGLPSDADDLRDAVEKEWTKLETKHLAGEDEAGRKRRAFVVILERASTTLLESKVDDVSEAAAAFTSET
;
A
#
# COMPACT_ATOMS: atom_id res chain seq x y z
N MET A 1 36.42 -53.42 8.67
CA MET A 1 37.76 -53.50 9.31
C MET A 1 38.77 -54.09 8.29
N PRO A 2 40.09 -53.87 8.44
CA PRO A 2 41.08 -53.69 7.35
C PRO A 2 41.71 -55.03 6.82
N PRO A 3 42.69 -55.10 5.86
CA PRO A 3 43.69 -54.07 5.51
C PRO A 3 44.34 -53.93 4.08
N LYS A 4 44.85 -52.71 3.84
CA LYS A 4 46.12 -52.24 3.21
C LYS A 4 46.76 -52.91 1.95
N LYS A 5 47.12 -52.05 0.97
CA LYS A 5 48.45 -51.86 0.33
C LYS A 5 48.50 -50.43 -0.29
N LYS A 6 49.51 -49.57 0.01
CA LYS A 6 50.75 -49.28 -0.77
C LYS A 6 50.50 -48.97 -2.27
N GLY A 7 50.97 -47.88 -2.90
CA GLY A 7 51.70 -46.68 -2.44
C GLY A 7 53.12 -46.52 -3.06
N GLU A 8 53.30 -45.54 -3.97
CA GLU A 8 54.55 -44.85 -4.44
C GLU A 8 54.13 -43.82 -5.54
N ALA A 9 54.44 -42.51 -5.43
CA ALA A 9 55.65 -41.78 -5.84
C ALA A 9 55.80 -41.63 -7.39
N SER A 10 56.19 -40.52 -8.04
CA SER A 10 56.47 -39.08 -7.71
C SER A 10 56.46 -38.28 -9.07
N ASN A 11 56.80 -36.99 -9.25
CA ASN A 11 57.40 -35.93 -8.43
C ASN A 11 57.04 -34.48 -8.94
N GLN A 12 57.63 -33.47 -8.28
CA GLN A 12 57.82 -32.02 -8.56
C GLN A 12 58.34 -31.66 -9.99
N LYS A 13 58.10 -30.45 -10.55
CA LYS A 13 58.74 -29.11 -10.32
C LYS A 13 58.13 -28.09 -11.33
N ASP A 14 58.31 -26.75 -11.32
CA ASP A 14 59.13 -25.77 -10.55
C ASP A 14 58.35 -24.41 -10.47
N ALA A 15 58.92 -23.36 -9.84
CA ALA A 15 58.25 -22.11 -9.43
C ALA A 15 58.59 -20.85 -10.28
N SER A 16 58.40 -19.65 -9.68
CA SER A 16 58.63 -18.25 -10.15
C SER A 16 57.53 -17.60 -11.00
N ASP A 17 57.29 -16.29 -11.00
CA ASP A 17 57.38 -15.15 -10.03
C ASP A 17 57.04 -13.85 -10.83
N HIS A 18 56.82 -12.73 -10.11
CA HIS A 18 56.47 -11.36 -10.53
C HIS A 18 54.98 -11.00 -10.44
N GLU A 19 54.52 -10.09 -9.59
CA GLU A 19 54.96 -8.73 -9.16
C GLU A 19 54.17 -7.59 -9.84
N ASP A 20 53.94 -6.58 -9.00
CA ASP A 20 53.28 -5.30 -9.19
C ASP A 20 53.61 -4.53 -10.50
N SER A 21 52.65 -3.70 -10.95
CA SER A 21 52.73 -2.25 -10.63
C SER A 21 51.59 -1.42 -11.26
N ALA A 22 51.27 -0.31 -10.60
CA ALA A 22 50.39 0.74 -11.10
C ALA A 22 51.18 1.92 -11.68
N THR A 23 50.61 2.67 -12.64
CA THR A 23 50.58 4.15 -12.75
C THR A 23 50.00 4.58 -14.11
N LYS A 24 49.01 5.49 -14.17
CA LYS A 24 49.16 6.95 -14.36
C LYS A 24 50.16 7.38 -15.45
N GLN A 25 49.68 8.12 -16.47
CA GLN A 25 49.99 9.57 -16.59
C GLN A 25 49.18 10.28 -17.68
N GLU A 26 48.98 11.59 -17.47
CA GLU A 26 48.34 12.55 -18.38
C GLU A 26 49.38 13.27 -19.27
N LYS A 27 48.94 13.78 -20.42
CA LYS A 27 49.20 15.13 -21.00
C LYS A 27 48.56 15.19 -22.40
N ASP A 28 47.66 16.11 -22.77
CA ASP A 28 47.58 17.58 -22.66
C ASP A 28 48.17 18.31 -23.91
N HIS A 29 47.51 19.43 -24.26
CA HIS A 29 47.88 20.50 -25.20
C HIS A 29 47.62 20.41 -26.73
N ASN A 30 46.58 21.18 -27.15
CA ASN A 30 46.69 22.43 -27.92
C ASN A 30 46.14 22.51 -29.38
N SER A 31 45.00 23.22 -29.49
CA SER A 31 44.58 24.26 -30.46
C SER A 31 45.20 24.39 -31.87
N GLN A 32 44.34 24.47 -32.90
CA GLN A 32 44.06 25.66 -33.76
C GLN A 32 43.20 25.22 -34.98
N ASP A 33 41.98 25.75 -35.15
CA ASP A 33 41.61 27.00 -35.84
C ASP A 33 41.64 26.91 -37.38
N ASN A 34 40.47 27.04 -38.00
CA ASN A 34 40.39 27.86 -39.21
C ASN A 34 39.01 28.54 -39.36
N SER A 35 38.98 29.82 -38.98
CA SER A 35 37.93 30.80 -39.33
C SER A 35 37.54 30.77 -40.83
N SER A 36 36.31 31.18 -41.23
CA SER A 36 35.98 32.58 -41.61
C SER A 36 34.66 32.60 -42.45
N LYS A 37 33.87 33.67 -42.64
CA LYS A 37 33.83 35.08 -42.15
C LYS A 37 32.43 35.72 -42.37
N LYS A 38 31.89 36.39 -41.32
CA LYS A 38 31.16 37.69 -41.28
C LYS A 38 30.24 38.16 -42.43
N ARG A 39 29.02 38.61 -42.07
CA ARG A 39 28.58 40.04 -41.92
C ARG A 39 27.18 40.09 -41.24
N LYS A 40 26.97 40.81 -40.12
CA LYS A 40 26.48 42.22 -39.96
C LYS A 40 25.05 42.47 -40.53
N ALA A 41 24.11 43.15 -39.85
CA ALA A 41 24.13 43.85 -38.55
C ALA A 41 22.71 44.12 -37.97
N ASN A 42 22.65 44.41 -36.66
CA ASN A 42 21.68 45.17 -35.84
C ASN A 42 20.34 45.67 -36.44
N ALA A 43 19.26 45.45 -35.68
CA ALA A 43 18.27 46.48 -35.31
C ALA A 43 17.51 46.05 -34.04
N GLU A 44 17.34 46.95 -33.07
CA GLU A 44 16.54 46.74 -31.87
C GLU A 44 15.04 46.95 -32.17
N SER A 45 14.18 46.18 -31.49
CA SER A 45 12.78 46.57 -31.29
C SER A 45 12.27 46.03 -29.94
N GLU A 46 12.33 46.88 -28.93
CA GLU A 46 11.60 46.66 -27.68
C GLU A 46 10.10 46.71 -27.96
N GLN A 47 9.36 45.62 -27.68
CA GLN A 47 7.94 45.70 -27.31
C GLN A 47 7.60 44.66 -26.23
N PRO A 48 6.67 44.98 -25.32
CA PRO A 48 6.67 44.37 -23.99
C PRO A 48 6.06 42.96 -23.97
N VAL A 49 6.69 42.09 -23.17
CA VAL A 49 6.14 40.78 -22.83
C VAL A 49 4.78 40.97 -22.16
N LYS A 50 3.71 40.50 -22.81
CA LYS A 50 2.36 40.48 -22.21
C LYS A 50 2.37 39.57 -20.98
N ALA A 51 2.55 40.17 -19.80
CA ALA A 51 2.34 39.50 -18.54
C ALA A 51 0.91 38.92 -18.51
N SER A 52 0.80 37.59 -18.43
CA SER A 52 -0.48 36.92 -18.26
C SER A 52 -1.12 37.39 -16.96
N ARG A 53 -2.21 38.15 -17.06
CA ARG A 53 -2.98 38.61 -15.90
C ARG A 53 -3.60 37.39 -15.22
N ARG A 54 -2.97 36.90 -14.14
CA ARG A 54 -3.62 36.00 -13.17
C ARG A 54 -4.75 36.76 -12.46
N SER A 55 -5.89 36.85 -13.14
CA SER A 55 -7.15 37.32 -12.59
C SER A 55 -7.87 36.16 -11.92
N ALA A 56 -7.61 35.95 -10.63
CA ALA A 56 -8.53 35.27 -9.73
C ALA A 56 -8.21 35.67 -8.28
N ARG A 57 -8.76 36.80 -7.82
CA ARG A 57 -9.02 36.97 -6.39
C ARG A 57 -10.26 36.13 -6.07
N GLY A 58 -10.06 34.82 -6.00
CA GLY A 58 -11.07 33.94 -5.41
C GLY A 58 -11.25 34.31 -3.94
N THR A 59 -12.47 34.18 -3.45
CA THR A 59 -12.75 34.12 -2.01
C THR A 59 -11.83 33.05 -1.39
N PRO A 60 -11.18 33.29 -0.25
CA PRO A 60 -10.41 32.22 0.39
C PRO A 60 -11.34 31.04 0.68
N LYS A 61 -11.10 29.88 0.04
CA LYS A 61 -11.78 28.63 0.39
C LYS A 61 -11.57 28.42 1.90
N SER A 62 -12.65 28.31 2.67
CA SER A 62 -12.54 28.06 4.10
C SER A 62 -11.94 26.68 4.29
N LYS A 63 -10.77 26.59 4.92
CA LYS A 63 -10.22 25.28 5.32
C LYS A 63 -11.15 24.66 6.37
N PRO A 64 -11.47 23.35 6.28
CA PRO A 64 -12.25 22.68 7.30
C PRO A 64 -11.48 22.68 8.63
N SER A 65 -12.21 22.67 9.74
CA SER A 65 -11.64 22.31 11.03
C SER A 65 -11.31 20.81 11.08
N HIS A 66 -10.38 20.38 11.95
CA HIS A 66 -10.07 18.96 12.11
C HIS A 66 -11.34 18.15 12.44
N SER A 67 -12.23 18.68 13.28
CA SER A 67 -13.50 18.03 13.66
C SER A 67 -14.44 17.81 12.47
N GLN A 68 -14.57 18.80 11.57
CA GLN A 68 -15.34 18.65 10.32
C GLN A 68 -14.71 17.62 9.38
N LEU A 69 -13.39 17.64 9.25
CA LEU A 69 -12.66 16.77 8.35
C LEU A 69 -12.66 15.31 8.83
N LEU A 70 -12.50 15.07 10.13
CA LEU A 70 -12.65 13.74 10.74
C LEU A 70 -14.09 13.22 10.58
N ASN A 71 -15.09 14.07 10.77
CA ASN A 71 -16.50 13.71 10.54
C ASN A 71 -16.78 13.34 9.08
N TYR A 72 -16.34 14.17 8.13
CA TYR A 72 -16.49 13.88 6.71
C TYR A 72 -15.77 12.58 6.33
N LEU A 73 -14.51 12.40 6.76
CA LEU A 73 -13.74 11.17 6.52
C LEU A 73 -14.33 9.92 7.18
N LEU A 74 -15.29 10.03 8.12
CA LEU A 74 -16.03 8.88 8.67
C LEU A 74 -17.42 8.69 8.05
N SER A 75 -18.01 9.70 7.41
CA SER A 75 -19.34 9.63 6.81
C SER A 75 -19.35 8.85 5.48
N PRO A 76 -20.50 8.32 5.02
CA PRO A 76 -20.62 7.72 3.70
C PRO A 76 -20.25 8.68 2.55
N ASP A 77 -20.45 9.99 2.72
CA ASP A 77 -20.23 11.01 1.69
C ASP A 77 -18.76 11.14 1.26
N ALA A 78 -17.81 10.78 2.12
CA ALA A 78 -16.40 10.72 1.74
C ALA A 78 -16.11 9.65 0.68
N GLU A 79 -16.93 8.61 0.55
CA GLU A 79 -16.69 7.55 -0.42
C GLU A 79 -16.70 8.07 -1.86
N ALA A 80 -17.53 9.07 -2.18
CA ALA A 80 -17.55 9.71 -3.51
C ALA A 80 -16.20 10.35 -3.90
N GLN A 81 -15.36 10.70 -2.91
CA GLN A 81 -14.04 11.30 -3.13
C GLN A 81 -12.88 10.36 -2.82
N CYS A 82 -13.08 9.35 -1.98
CA CYS A 82 -12.05 8.40 -1.56
C CYS A 82 -12.04 7.10 -2.39
N ARG A 83 -12.91 6.98 -3.39
CA ARG A 83 -13.12 5.78 -4.21
C ARG A 83 -12.91 6.06 -5.72
N PRO A 84 -12.26 5.15 -6.48
CA PRO A 84 -12.21 5.26 -7.95
C PRO A 84 -13.59 5.12 -8.60
N SER A 85 -13.84 5.79 -9.73
CA SER A 85 -15.16 5.78 -10.38
C SER A 85 -15.67 4.37 -10.73
N ASP A 86 -14.79 3.47 -11.16
CA ASP A 86 -15.17 2.09 -11.50
C ASP A 86 -15.39 1.17 -10.31
N GLU A 87 -15.16 1.63 -9.08
CA GLU A 87 -15.68 0.96 -7.89
C GLU A 87 -17.12 1.39 -7.62
N ALA A 88 -17.45 2.67 -7.81
CA ALA A 88 -18.83 3.14 -7.70
C ALA A 88 -19.75 2.51 -8.77
N GLU A 89 -19.30 2.46 -10.03
CA GLU A 89 -20.00 1.79 -11.14
C GLU A 89 -20.23 0.28 -10.87
N ASP A 90 -19.23 -0.40 -10.27
CA ASP A 90 -19.27 -1.83 -9.96
C ASP A 90 -20.24 -2.11 -8.79
N ILE A 91 -20.22 -1.27 -7.74
CA ILE A 91 -21.20 -1.31 -6.63
C ILE A 91 -22.63 -1.08 -7.13
N GLU A 92 -22.86 -0.04 -7.95
CA GLU A 92 -24.20 0.24 -8.51
C GLU A 92 -24.71 -0.95 -9.36
N SER A 93 -23.82 -1.63 -10.09
CA SER A 93 -24.19 -2.76 -10.94
C SER A 93 -24.41 -4.09 -10.21
N ARG A 94 -23.74 -4.31 -9.06
CA ARG A 94 -23.75 -5.58 -8.31
C ARG A 94 -24.58 -5.54 -7.03
N GLY A 95 -24.91 -4.35 -6.52
CA GLY A 95 -25.60 -4.15 -5.24
C GLY A 95 -24.67 -4.06 -4.04
N GLU A 96 -25.26 -3.83 -2.87
CA GLU A 96 -24.56 -3.50 -1.62
C GLU A 96 -23.74 -4.66 -1.02
N ASP A 97 -24.05 -5.92 -1.39
CA ASP A 97 -23.36 -7.13 -0.91
C ASP A 97 -21.93 -7.30 -1.43
N ILE A 98 -21.44 -6.41 -2.31
CA ILE A 98 -20.09 -6.48 -2.89
C ILE A 98 -19.01 -6.17 -1.84
N LYS A 99 -18.07 -7.11 -1.64
CA LYS A 99 -16.86 -6.86 -0.86
C LYS A 99 -15.93 -5.89 -1.58
N THR A 100 -15.58 -4.78 -0.94
CA THR A 100 -14.55 -3.84 -1.40
C THR A 100 -13.51 -3.60 -0.29
N TYR A 101 -12.32 -3.16 -0.67
CA TYR A 101 -11.27 -2.83 0.30
C TYR A 101 -11.65 -1.62 1.18
N SER A 102 -12.34 -0.63 0.62
CA SER A 102 -12.68 0.62 1.30
C SER A 102 -13.78 0.42 2.36
N SER A 103 -14.92 -0.16 1.96
CA SER A 103 -16.12 -0.24 2.81
C SER A 103 -16.23 -1.50 3.67
N SER A 104 -15.68 -2.64 3.24
CA SER A 104 -15.96 -3.92 3.91
C SER A 104 -15.15 -4.16 5.18
N ILE A 105 -15.70 -5.03 6.03
CA ILE A 105 -14.96 -5.73 7.07
C ILE A 105 -14.27 -6.93 6.40
N LEU A 106 -12.94 -6.97 6.50
CA LEU A 106 -12.10 -8.03 5.96
C LEU A 106 -11.42 -8.77 7.11
N ASN A 107 -11.21 -10.07 6.95
CA ASN A 107 -10.42 -10.87 7.90
C ASN A 107 -8.90 -10.66 7.71
N PRO A 108 -8.03 -11.04 8.66
CA PRO A 108 -6.58 -10.86 8.54
C PRO A 108 -5.96 -11.43 7.25
N PHE A 109 -6.45 -12.58 6.77
CA PHE A 109 -6.01 -13.15 5.49
C PHE A 109 -6.42 -12.30 4.27
N GLU A 110 -7.65 -11.81 4.25
CA GLU A 110 -8.16 -10.91 3.20
C GLU A 110 -7.36 -9.58 3.18
N GLU A 111 -7.02 -9.01 4.33
CA GLU A 111 -6.18 -7.80 4.43
C GLU A 111 -4.74 -8.06 3.93
N LEU A 112 -4.14 -9.20 4.27
CA LEU A 112 -2.82 -9.63 3.77
C LEU A 112 -2.81 -9.81 2.25
N MET A 113 -3.84 -10.45 1.69
CA MET A 113 -4.03 -10.57 0.25
C MET A 113 -4.17 -9.20 -0.42
N CYS A 114 -4.97 -8.29 0.16
CA CYS A 114 -5.13 -6.93 -0.35
C CYS A 114 -3.81 -6.16 -0.32
N ALA A 115 -3.05 -6.26 0.77
CA ALA A 115 -1.74 -5.64 0.91
C ALA A 115 -0.73 -6.14 -0.14
N MET A 116 -0.68 -7.45 -0.40
CA MET A 116 0.16 -8.05 -1.46
C MET A 116 -0.23 -7.61 -2.89
N ILE A 117 -1.49 -7.26 -3.13
CA ILE A 117 -1.96 -6.76 -4.42
C ILE A 117 -1.63 -5.27 -4.57
N LEU A 118 -1.93 -4.46 -3.54
CA LEU A 118 -1.76 -3.01 -3.54
C LEU A 118 -0.30 -2.56 -3.44
N SER A 119 0.61 -3.40 -2.93
CA SER A 119 2.05 -3.12 -2.89
C SER A 119 2.78 -3.39 -4.22
N ARG A 120 2.08 -3.86 -5.26
CA ARG A 120 2.66 -4.10 -6.60
C ARG A 120 2.81 -2.79 -7.37
N PRO A 121 3.75 -2.69 -8.33
CA PRO A 121 3.89 -1.53 -9.21
C PRO A 121 2.78 -1.50 -10.28
N ILE A 122 1.54 -1.37 -9.84
CA ILE A 122 0.30 -1.24 -10.64
C ILE A 122 -0.45 0.01 -10.19
N SER A 123 -1.41 0.50 -10.98
CA SER A 123 -2.21 1.65 -10.55
C SER A 123 -3.16 1.28 -9.39
N HIS A 124 -3.46 2.25 -8.52
CA HIS A 124 -4.37 2.11 -7.39
C HIS A 124 -5.71 1.48 -7.79
N ARG A 125 -6.37 2.10 -8.80
CA ARG A 125 -7.59 1.62 -9.45
C ARG A 125 -7.49 0.15 -9.92
N LEU A 126 -6.35 -0.27 -10.47
CA LEU A 126 -6.14 -1.64 -10.93
C LEU A 126 -6.00 -2.64 -9.77
N GLY A 127 -5.35 -2.22 -8.68
CA GLY A 127 -5.26 -2.99 -7.44
C GLY A 127 -6.64 -3.20 -6.81
N LEU A 128 -7.41 -2.12 -6.62
CA LEU A 128 -8.77 -2.20 -6.08
C LEU A 128 -9.70 -3.05 -6.95
N ARG A 129 -9.69 -2.87 -8.29
CA ARG A 129 -10.47 -3.74 -9.18
C ARG A 129 -10.06 -5.21 -9.07
N SER A 130 -8.76 -5.50 -8.90
CA SER A 130 -8.28 -6.87 -8.69
C SER A 130 -8.84 -7.45 -7.39
N ILE A 131 -8.83 -6.69 -6.29
CA ILE A 131 -9.41 -7.08 -4.99
C ILE A 131 -10.91 -7.36 -5.11
N ARG A 132 -11.69 -6.45 -5.70
CA ARG A 132 -13.14 -6.66 -5.89
C ARG A 132 -13.45 -7.86 -6.78
N THR A 133 -12.63 -8.12 -7.80
CA THR A 133 -12.82 -9.28 -8.68
C THR A 133 -12.64 -10.58 -7.90
N ILE A 134 -11.58 -10.72 -7.10
CA ILE A 134 -11.26 -11.98 -6.42
C ILE A 134 -12.12 -12.24 -5.16
N LEU A 135 -12.49 -11.19 -4.41
CA LEU A 135 -13.27 -11.34 -3.17
C LEU A 135 -14.75 -11.69 -3.40
N ASN A 136 -15.27 -11.49 -4.61
CA ASN A 136 -16.69 -11.61 -4.91
C ASN A 136 -17.00 -12.74 -5.89
N SER A 137 -18.29 -13.05 -6.03
CA SER A 137 -18.79 -13.98 -7.04
C SER A 137 -18.31 -13.58 -8.45
N PRO A 138 -17.81 -14.53 -9.27
CA PRO A 138 -17.86 -15.99 -9.10
C PRO A 138 -16.64 -16.62 -8.38
N TYR A 139 -15.73 -15.82 -7.84
CA TYR A 139 -14.45 -16.27 -7.29
C TYR A 139 -14.53 -16.52 -5.78
N SER A 140 -14.92 -15.51 -5.01
CA SER A 140 -15.12 -15.57 -3.55
C SER A 140 -13.89 -16.11 -2.80
N PHE A 141 -12.71 -15.60 -3.11
CA PHE A 141 -11.42 -15.96 -2.50
C PHE A 141 -11.25 -15.32 -1.10
N ASN A 142 -12.19 -15.63 -0.20
CA ASN A 142 -12.30 -15.03 1.15
C ASN A 142 -11.56 -15.83 2.26
N SER A 143 -11.00 -16.98 1.93
CA SER A 143 -10.14 -17.80 2.80
C SER A 143 -8.99 -18.43 2.00
N ALA A 144 -7.90 -18.81 2.67
CA ALA A 144 -6.80 -19.54 2.04
C ALA A 144 -7.31 -20.88 1.45
N LYS A 145 -8.20 -21.57 2.16
CA LYS A 145 -8.82 -22.82 1.71
C LYS A 145 -9.76 -22.63 0.52
N ALA A 146 -10.45 -21.49 0.39
CA ALA A 146 -11.24 -21.16 -0.80
C ALA A 146 -10.35 -21.02 -2.04
N ILE A 147 -9.19 -20.37 -1.93
CA ILE A 147 -8.20 -20.25 -3.01
C ILE A 147 -7.64 -21.63 -3.40
N LYS A 148 -7.27 -22.46 -2.41
CA LYS A 148 -6.79 -23.82 -2.69
C LYS A 148 -7.85 -24.70 -3.36
N SER A 149 -9.10 -24.62 -2.89
CA SER A 149 -10.22 -25.40 -3.44
C SER A 149 -10.63 -24.93 -4.84
N ALA A 150 -10.41 -23.65 -5.17
CA ALA A 150 -10.64 -23.10 -6.51
C ALA A 150 -9.64 -23.63 -7.55
N GLY A 151 -8.41 -23.94 -7.14
CA GLY A 151 -7.33 -24.40 -8.02
C GLY A 151 -6.66 -23.28 -8.83
N GLU A 152 -5.42 -23.52 -9.24
CA GLU A 152 -4.55 -22.54 -9.91
C GLU A 152 -5.16 -21.95 -11.18
N GLU A 153 -5.90 -22.73 -11.97
CA GLU A 153 -6.57 -22.28 -13.19
C GLU A 153 -7.66 -21.22 -12.88
N LYS A 154 -8.54 -21.46 -11.90
CA LYS A 154 -9.58 -20.50 -11.53
C LYS A 154 -8.98 -19.25 -10.87
N VAL A 155 -7.91 -19.39 -10.09
CA VAL A 155 -7.16 -18.26 -9.52
C VAL A 155 -6.51 -17.42 -10.62
N THR A 156 -5.96 -18.06 -11.64
CA THR A 156 -5.43 -17.39 -12.83
C THR A 156 -6.52 -16.66 -13.58
N GLN A 157 -7.64 -17.31 -13.89
CA GLN A 157 -8.76 -16.69 -14.59
C GLN A 157 -9.30 -15.44 -13.87
N ALA A 158 -9.36 -15.45 -12.53
CA ALA A 158 -9.76 -14.29 -11.74
C ALA A 158 -8.89 -13.04 -12.03
N PHE A 159 -7.58 -13.23 -12.20
CA PHE A 159 -6.65 -12.14 -12.54
C PHE A 159 -6.69 -11.74 -14.03
N TYR A 160 -7.14 -12.63 -14.92
CA TYR A 160 -7.49 -12.27 -16.30
C TYR A 160 -8.76 -11.41 -16.36
N ASP A 161 -9.81 -11.79 -15.60
CA ASP A 161 -11.07 -11.05 -15.52
C ASP A 161 -10.89 -9.68 -14.85
N ALA A 162 -10.06 -9.59 -13.81
CA ALA A 162 -9.60 -8.33 -13.22
C ALA A 162 -8.79 -7.46 -14.20
N ARG A 163 -8.37 -8.03 -15.34
CA ARG A 163 -7.48 -7.46 -16.36
C ARG A 163 -6.22 -6.86 -15.72
N THR A 164 -5.63 -7.57 -14.75
CA THR A 164 -4.50 -7.05 -13.97
C THR A 164 -3.17 -7.15 -14.72
N GLN A 165 -2.19 -6.35 -14.30
CA GLN A 165 -0.82 -6.45 -14.80
C GLN A 165 -0.10 -7.61 -14.11
N HIS A 166 0.76 -8.31 -14.86
CA HIS A 166 1.48 -9.50 -14.40
C HIS A 166 0.57 -10.62 -13.84
N LYS A 167 -0.67 -10.71 -14.33
CA LYS A 167 -1.73 -11.64 -13.91
C LYS A 167 -1.26 -13.05 -13.56
N ASP A 168 -0.51 -13.71 -14.43
CA ASP A 168 -0.03 -15.10 -14.21
C ASP A 168 0.91 -15.18 -12.98
N LYS A 169 1.81 -14.19 -12.83
CA LYS A 169 2.69 -14.08 -11.65
C LYS A 169 1.90 -13.73 -10.38
N THR A 170 0.88 -12.86 -10.49
CA THR A 170 0.03 -12.50 -9.35
C THR A 170 -0.81 -13.70 -8.88
N ALA A 171 -1.34 -14.49 -9.81
CA ALA A 171 -2.09 -15.71 -9.55
C ALA A 171 -1.23 -16.77 -8.84
N ALA A 172 -0.05 -17.07 -9.38
CA ALA A 172 0.89 -18.02 -8.78
C ALA A 172 1.29 -17.59 -7.35
N GLN A 173 1.58 -16.30 -7.13
CA GLN A 173 1.89 -15.79 -5.80
C GLN A 173 0.69 -15.85 -4.82
N LEU A 174 -0.55 -15.66 -5.29
CA LEU A 174 -1.73 -15.80 -4.44
C LEU A 174 -2.00 -17.26 -4.06
N TYR A 175 -1.75 -18.20 -4.99
CA TYR A 175 -1.89 -19.63 -4.73
C TYR A 175 -0.79 -20.14 -3.77
N GLU A 176 0.45 -19.67 -3.92
CA GLU A 176 1.60 -19.92 -3.02
C GLU A 176 1.38 -19.29 -1.62
N LEU A 177 0.74 -18.11 -1.53
CA LEU A 177 0.28 -17.52 -0.27
C LEU A 177 -0.68 -18.45 0.47
N ALA A 178 -1.70 -18.98 -0.22
CA ALA A 178 -2.71 -19.82 0.39
C ALA A 178 -2.13 -21.15 0.94
N ASP A 179 -1.18 -21.76 0.22
CA ASP A 179 -0.41 -22.91 0.74
C ASP A 179 0.40 -22.54 1.99
N THR A 180 1.06 -21.38 1.97
CA THR A 180 1.90 -20.91 3.07
C THR A 180 1.06 -20.65 4.33
N VAL A 181 -0.09 -20.01 4.19
CA VAL A 181 -1.01 -19.72 5.30
C VAL A 181 -1.55 -21.01 5.92
N LEU A 182 -2.10 -21.94 5.12
CA LEU A 182 -2.62 -23.20 5.64
C LEU A 182 -1.53 -24.08 6.27
N GLY A 183 -0.32 -24.09 5.70
CA GLY A 183 0.79 -24.88 6.22
C GLY A 183 1.46 -24.31 7.48
N LYS A 184 1.56 -22.97 7.60
CA LYS A 184 2.39 -22.31 8.61
C LYS A 184 1.64 -21.40 9.58
N PHE A 185 0.60 -20.69 9.13
CA PHE A 185 0.02 -19.55 9.86
C PHE A 185 -1.45 -19.72 10.28
N ALA A 186 -2.14 -20.76 9.82
CA ALA A 186 -3.43 -21.18 10.39
C ALA A 186 -3.23 -21.79 11.79
N ALA A 187 -3.98 -21.28 12.78
CA ALA A 187 -4.02 -21.81 14.14
C ALA A 187 -4.89 -23.07 14.25
N GLU A 188 -4.84 -23.77 15.37
CA GLU A 188 -5.75 -24.90 15.62
C GLU A 188 -7.20 -24.41 15.63
N GLY A 189 -8.04 -24.96 14.74
CA GLY A 189 -9.42 -24.52 14.53
C GLY A 189 -9.63 -23.49 13.40
N ASP A 190 -8.59 -22.89 12.83
CA ASP A 190 -8.67 -22.02 11.63
C ASP A 190 -8.49 -22.84 10.34
N ASP A 191 -9.31 -23.88 10.15
CA ASP A 191 -9.27 -24.77 8.98
C ASP A 191 -9.43 -24.04 7.63
N GLU A 192 -9.98 -22.82 7.65
CA GLU A 192 -10.14 -21.96 6.47
C GLU A 192 -8.88 -21.11 6.18
N GLY A 193 -8.01 -20.90 7.16
CA GLY A 193 -6.82 -20.05 7.05
C GLY A 193 -7.20 -18.58 6.88
N THR A 194 -7.97 -18.05 7.82
CA THR A 194 -8.55 -16.69 7.79
C THR A 194 -7.94 -15.73 8.80
N GLN A 195 -7.42 -16.24 9.94
CA GLN A 195 -7.06 -15.42 11.10
C GLN A 195 -5.57 -15.10 11.19
N LEU A 196 -4.72 -15.92 10.56
CA LEU A 196 -3.26 -15.88 10.71
C LEU A 196 -2.76 -16.11 12.16
N GLY A 197 -3.63 -16.53 13.08
CA GLY A 197 -3.36 -16.50 14.53
C GLY A 197 -2.08 -17.20 14.98
N LYS A 198 -1.66 -18.26 14.28
CA LYS A 198 -0.45 -19.03 14.63
C LYS A 198 0.85 -18.23 14.50
N VAL A 199 0.92 -17.23 13.60
CA VAL A 199 2.11 -16.36 13.54
C VAL A 199 2.19 -15.46 14.78
N LEU A 200 1.06 -14.96 15.27
CA LEU A 200 0.98 -14.20 16.51
C LEU A 200 1.30 -15.09 17.72
N GLU A 201 0.77 -16.32 17.78
CA GLU A 201 1.08 -17.29 18.86
C GLU A 201 2.57 -17.61 18.94
N GLN A 202 3.23 -17.86 17.80
CA GLN A 202 4.67 -18.14 17.71
C GLN A 202 5.52 -17.00 18.27
N HIS A 203 5.08 -15.76 18.04
CA HIS A 203 5.72 -14.52 18.51
C HIS A 203 5.07 -13.93 19.77
N LYS A 204 4.23 -14.70 20.48
CA LYS A 204 3.58 -14.32 21.76
C LYS A 204 2.78 -13.00 21.70
N GLY A 205 2.21 -12.68 20.54
CA GLY A 205 1.49 -11.43 20.28
C GLY A 205 2.37 -10.24 19.87
N ASP A 206 3.69 -10.44 19.67
CA ASP A 206 4.54 -9.41 19.06
C ASP A 206 4.22 -9.30 17.55
N VAL A 207 3.52 -8.22 17.19
CA VAL A 207 3.08 -7.97 15.82
C VAL A 207 4.25 -7.62 14.89
N ASP A 208 5.30 -6.94 15.39
CA ASP A 208 6.44 -6.54 14.56
C ASP A 208 7.30 -7.79 14.22
N GLU A 209 7.54 -8.69 15.17
CA GLU A 209 8.19 -9.99 14.88
C GLU A 209 7.33 -10.87 13.95
N ALA A 210 6.03 -10.98 14.21
CA ALA A 210 5.10 -11.77 13.40
C ALA A 210 5.08 -11.31 11.93
N VAL A 211 5.15 -10.00 11.69
CA VAL A 211 5.16 -9.42 10.35
C VAL A 211 6.49 -9.62 9.63
N GLU A 212 7.62 -9.62 10.33
CA GLU A 212 8.91 -10.01 9.74
C GLU A 212 8.95 -11.50 9.36
N GLU A 213 8.28 -12.39 10.12
CA GLU A 213 8.11 -13.80 9.71
C GLU A 213 7.19 -13.94 8.49
N LEU A 214 6.06 -13.21 8.43
CA LEU A 214 5.22 -13.14 7.23
C LEU A 214 6.02 -12.70 6.00
N LYS A 215 6.85 -11.66 6.12
CA LYS A 215 7.74 -11.12 5.07
C LYS A 215 8.81 -12.11 4.63
N LYS A 216 9.36 -12.90 5.56
CA LYS A 216 10.36 -13.93 5.30
C LYS A 216 9.77 -15.12 4.52
N GLU A 217 8.55 -15.54 4.87
CA GLU A 217 7.92 -16.73 4.32
C GLU A 217 7.05 -16.45 3.07
N ILE A 218 6.46 -15.26 2.96
CA ILE A 218 5.54 -14.90 1.87
C ILE A 218 6.27 -14.17 0.75
N LYS A 219 6.49 -14.88 -0.34
CA LYS A 219 7.22 -14.41 -1.52
C LYS A 219 6.57 -13.20 -2.18
N GLY A 220 7.25 -12.07 -2.07
CA GLY A 220 6.82 -10.79 -2.65
C GLY A 220 5.97 -9.92 -1.71
N PHE A 221 5.81 -10.33 -0.45
CA PHE A 221 5.35 -9.45 0.61
C PHE A 221 6.56 -8.64 1.12
N GLY A 222 6.64 -7.38 0.68
CA GLY A 222 7.76 -6.47 1.01
C GLY A 222 7.35 -5.33 1.94
N ALA A 223 8.25 -4.38 2.21
CA ALA A 223 8.02 -3.25 3.13
C ALA A 223 6.72 -2.48 2.87
N THR A 224 6.40 -2.16 1.62
CA THR A 224 5.13 -1.49 1.28
C THR A 224 3.89 -2.37 1.52
N GLY A 225 4.03 -3.70 1.42
CA GLY A 225 2.97 -4.63 1.80
C GLY A 225 2.76 -4.63 3.32
N ILE A 226 3.86 -4.62 4.09
CA ILE A 226 3.83 -4.49 5.55
C ILE A 226 3.13 -3.21 5.99
N GLU A 227 3.50 -2.06 5.42
CA GLU A 227 2.86 -0.77 5.68
C GLU A 227 1.34 -0.84 5.45
N ILE A 228 0.90 -1.38 4.31
CA ILE A 228 -0.51 -1.48 3.95
C ILE A 228 -1.26 -2.47 4.86
N LEU A 229 -0.63 -3.59 5.23
CA LEU A 229 -1.18 -4.56 6.17
C LEU A 229 -1.38 -3.93 7.55
N LEU A 230 -0.31 -3.41 8.16
CA LEU A 230 -0.32 -2.86 9.52
C LEU A 230 -1.33 -1.71 9.67
N ARG A 231 -1.43 -0.84 8.65
CA ARG A 231 -2.48 0.19 8.61
C ARG A 231 -3.88 -0.40 8.80
N ARG A 232 -4.16 -1.55 8.19
CA ARG A 232 -5.51 -2.14 8.13
C ARG A 232 -5.83 -3.10 9.25
N VAL A 233 -4.87 -3.88 9.74
CA VAL A 233 -5.15 -4.94 10.73
C VAL A 233 -5.16 -4.45 12.17
N GLN A 234 -4.61 -3.28 12.48
CA GLN A 234 -4.50 -2.71 13.85
C GLN A 234 -5.84 -2.47 14.61
N TRP A 235 -6.99 -2.84 14.06
CA TRP A 235 -8.28 -2.84 14.76
C TRP A 235 -8.87 -4.24 14.98
N LEU A 236 -8.27 -5.26 14.36
CA LEU A 236 -8.65 -6.67 14.46
C LEU A 236 -8.01 -7.31 15.71
N GLU A 237 -8.67 -8.34 16.24
CA GLU A 237 -8.19 -9.07 17.42
C GLU A 237 -6.78 -9.66 17.19
N GLY A 238 -5.91 -9.52 18.19
CA GLY A 238 -4.52 -10.01 18.16
C GLY A 238 -3.55 -9.12 17.37
N TRP A 239 -4.06 -8.25 16.51
CA TRP A 239 -3.30 -7.28 15.72
C TRP A 239 -3.36 -5.86 16.30
N ASP A 240 -4.29 -5.61 17.22
CA ASP A 240 -4.53 -4.33 17.89
C ASP A 240 -3.39 -3.89 18.83
N ALA A 241 -2.50 -4.81 19.21
CA ALA A 241 -1.25 -4.47 19.92
C ALA A 241 -0.34 -3.49 19.14
N ARG A 242 -0.52 -3.35 17.82
CA ARG A 242 0.24 -2.40 17.00
C ARG A 242 -0.39 -0.99 16.91
N TYR A 243 -1.59 -0.80 17.46
CA TYR A 243 -2.30 0.47 17.46
C TYR A 243 -1.69 1.49 18.44
N PRO A 244 -1.52 2.77 18.06
CA PRO A 244 -1.80 3.35 16.74
C PRO A 244 -0.61 3.18 15.77
N TYR A 245 -0.91 3.00 14.49
CA TYR A 245 0.07 2.93 13.41
C TYR A 245 -0.36 3.74 12.18
N VAL A 246 0.55 4.54 11.64
CA VAL A 246 0.39 5.31 10.40
C VAL A 246 1.57 4.96 9.48
N ASP A 247 1.28 4.53 8.25
CA ASP A 247 2.32 4.29 7.24
C ASP A 247 2.80 5.59 6.57
N SER A 248 3.97 5.54 5.94
CA SER A 248 4.62 6.72 5.35
C SER A 248 3.80 7.43 4.27
N LYS A 249 2.93 6.70 3.55
CA LYS A 249 2.08 7.26 2.49
C LYS A 249 0.83 7.91 3.07
N THR A 250 0.24 7.30 4.09
CA THR A 250 -0.88 7.90 4.82
C THR A 250 -0.45 9.12 5.63
N GLN A 251 0.75 9.10 6.23
CA GLN A 251 1.34 10.26 6.89
C GLN A 251 1.33 11.49 5.97
N LYS A 252 1.85 11.36 4.74
CA LYS A 252 1.82 12.43 3.72
C LYS A 252 0.40 12.89 3.38
N ALA A 253 -0.55 11.96 3.30
CA ALA A 253 -1.95 12.31 3.01
C ALA A 253 -2.59 13.13 4.14
N LEU A 254 -2.31 12.79 5.40
CA LEU A 254 -2.75 13.54 6.57
C LEU A 254 -2.16 14.96 6.57
N GLU A 255 -0.88 15.11 6.23
CA GLU A 255 -0.21 16.42 6.12
C GLU A 255 -0.84 17.31 5.03
N GLU A 256 -1.13 16.76 3.84
CA GLU A 256 -1.77 17.51 2.76
C GLU A 256 -3.22 17.88 3.09
N LEU A 257 -3.93 17.03 3.84
CA LEU A 257 -5.27 17.30 4.37
C LEU A 257 -5.27 18.25 5.60
N GLY A 258 -4.11 18.51 6.20
CA GLY A 258 -3.98 19.34 7.40
C GLY A 258 -4.46 18.67 8.70
N LEU A 259 -4.46 17.33 8.75
CA LEU A 259 -4.66 16.54 9.96
C LEU A 259 -3.32 16.27 10.68
N PRO A 260 -3.33 15.87 11.97
CA PRO A 260 -2.15 15.31 12.61
C PRO A 260 -1.65 14.10 11.82
N SER A 261 -0.35 14.08 11.51
CA SER A 261 0.29 13.00 10.74
C SER A 261 1.08 12.01 11.59
N ASP A 262 1.30 12.34 12.87
CA ASP A 262 1.76 11.41 13.90
C ASP A 262 0.61 10.49 14.36
N ALA A 263 0.96 9.25 14.74
CA ALA A 263 -0.01 8.21 15.08
C ALA A 263 -0.70 8.44 16.43
N ASP A 264 0.04 8.93 17.44
CA ASP A 264 -0.49 9.26 18.76
C ASP A 264 -1.33 10.55 18.69
N ASP A 265 -0.84 11.60 18.02
CA ASP A 265 -1.58 12.86 17.86
C ASP A 265 -2.92 12.65 17.11
N LEU A 266 -2.95 11.77 16.11
CA LEU A 266 -4.19 11.45 15.38
C LEU A 266 -5.18 10.64 16.23
N ARG A 267 -4.70 9.67 17.05
CA ARG A 267 -5.55 8.97 18.02
C ARG A 267 -6.18 9.98 18.96
N ASP A 268 -5.37 10.83 19.58
CA ASP A 268 -5.82 11.79 20.59
C ASP A 268 -6.82 12.80 19.99
N ALA A 269 -6.68 13.17 18.72
CA ALA A 269 -7.66 13.97 17.99
C ALA A 269 -9.00 13.23 17.78
N VAL A 270 -8.98 11.94 17.42
CA VAL A 270 -10.18 11.11 17.28
C VAL A 270 -10.87 10.91 18.63
N GLU A 271 -10.12 10.64 19.69
CA GLU A 271 -10.68 10.45 21.04
C GLU A 271 -11.32 11.73 21.60
N LYS A 272 -10.66 12.89 21.41
CA LYS A 272 -11.16 14.19 21.85
C LYS A 272 -12.48 14.59 21.19
N GLU A 273 -12.64 14.25 19.91
CA GLU A 273 -13.84 14.58 19.13
C GLU A 273 -14.88 13.45 19.14
N TRP A 274 -14.59 12.29 19.73
CA TRP A 274 -15.37 11.03 19.65
C TRP A 274 -16.89 11.19 19.80
N THR A 275 -17.34 11.98 20.77
CA THR A 275 -18.77 12.21 21.04
C THR A 275 -19.51 13.03 19.98
N LYS A 276 -18.78 13.60 19.02
CA LYS A 276 -19.28 14.37 17.86
C LYS A 276 -19.02 13.68 16.53
N LEU A 277 -18.41 12.48 16.52
CA LEU A 277 -18.10 11.74 15.30
C LEU A 277 -19.23 10.76 14.98
N GLU A 278 -19.76 10.82 13.75
CA GLU A 278 -20.67 9.78 13.28
C GLU A 278 -19.92 8.44 13.17
N THR A 279 -20.24 7.55 14.11
CA THR A 279 -19.48 6.33 14.42
C THR A 279 -20.39 5.11 14.63
N LYS A 280 -21.72 5.30 14.57
CA LYS A 280 -22.74 4.28 14.85
C LYS A 280 -22.72 3.12 13.85
N HIS A 281 -22.27 3.39 12.62
CA HIS A 281 -22.11 2.42 11.53
C HIS A 281 -20.76 1.68 11.54
N LEU A 282 -19.83 2.07 12.41
CA LEU A 282 -18.49 1.47 12.45
C LEU A 282 -18.49 0.14 13.20
N ALA A 283 -17.78 -0.84 12.63
CA ALA A 283 -17.53 -2.12 13.26
C ALA A 283 -16.70 -1.98 14.56
N GLY A 284 -16.94 -2.88 15.50
CA GLY A 284 -16.23 -2.96 16.77
C GLY A 284 -17.19 -3.36 17.91
N GLU A 285 -16.83 -4.41 18.63
CA GLU A 285 -17.68 -4.98 19.70
C GLU A 285 -17.91 -3.97 20.84
N ASP A 286 -16.86 -3.25 21.23
CA ASP A 286 -16.88 -2.21 22.25
C ASP A 286 -16.49 -0.83 21.69
N GLU A 287 -16.43 0.18 22.57
CA GLU A 287 -16.04 1.54 22.17
C GLU A 287 -14.57 1.60 21.69
N ALA A 288 -13.68 0.82 22.30
CA ALA A 288 -12.26 0.81 21.95
C ALA A 288 -12.04 0.22 20.54
N GLY A 289 -12.73 -0.87 20.21
CA GLY A 289 -12.77 -1.46 18.88
C GLY A 289 -13.33 -0.50 17.83
N ARG A 290 -14.41 0.23 18.14
CA ARG A 290 -14.95 1.26 17.23
C ARG A 290 -14.00 2.44 17.04
N LYS A 291 -13.25 2.87 18.08
CA LYS A 291 -12.19 3.89 17.97
C LYS A 291 -11.05 3.43 17.07
N ARG A 292 -10.58 2.19 17.25
CA ARG A 292 -9.56 1.58 16.36
C ARG A 292 -10.08 1.49 14.92
N ARG A 293 -11.33 1.07 14.69
CA ARG A 293 -11.94 1.03 13.35
C ARG A 293 -12.07 2.42 12.72
N ALA A 294 -12.50 3.42 13.49
CA ALA A 294 -12.59 4.82 13.02
C ALA A 294 -11.24 5.33 12.54
N PHE A 295 -10.19 5.13 13.34
CA PHE A 295 -8.82 5.47 12.98
C PHE A 295 -8.40 4.80 11.66
N VAL A 296 -8.61 3.49 11.50
CA VAL A 296 -8.27 2.76 10.26
C VAL A 296 -9.07 3.26 9.04
N VAL A 297 -10.34 3.64 9.20
CA VAL A 297 -11.16 4.24 8.13
C VAL A 297 -10.63 5.61 7.73
N ILE A 298 -10.25 6.46 8.68
CA ILE A 298 -9.60 7.76 8.42
C ILE A 298 -8.30 7.57 7.64
N LEU A 299 -7.45 6.63 8.05
CA LEU A 299 -6.18 6.33 7.38
C LEU A 299 -6.38 5.83 5.95
N GLU A 300 -7.32 4.92 5.73
CA GLU A 300 -7.64 4.42 4.40
C GLU A 300 -8.10 5.56 3.48
N ARG A 301 -9.11 6.31 3.90
CA ARG A 301 -9.72 7.41 3.13
C ARG A 301 -8.78 8.58 2.89
N ALA A 302 -7.93 8.94 3.85
CA ALA A 302 -6.86 9.91 3.63
C ALA A 302 -5.91 9.42 2.52
N SER A 303 -5.42 8.17 2.62
CA SER A 303 -4.47 7.62 1.66
C SER A 303 -5.04 7.47 0.24
N THR A 304 -6.33 7.15 0.10
CA THR A 304 -7.00 7.06 -1.20
C THR A 304 -7.33 8.43 -1.78
N THR A 305 -7.66 9.42 -0.95
CA THR A 305 -7.80 10.84 -1.36
C THR A 305 -6.52 11.35 -2.04
N LEU A 306 -5.35 11.05 -1.47
CA LEU A 306 -4.05 11.38 -2.06
C LEU A 306 -3.80 10.62 -3.37
N LEU A 307 -4.20 9.34 -3.45
CA LEU A 307 -4.03 8.51 -4.65
C LEU A 307 -4.91 8.93 -5.83
N GLU A 308 -6.14 9.35 -5.56
CA GLU A 308 -7.07 9.89 -6.57
C GLU A 308 -6.83 11.38 -6.87
N SER A 309 -5.86 12.02 -6.19
CA SER A 309 -5.51 13.45 -6.32
C SER A 309 -6.66 14.41 -5.93
N LYS A 310 -7.47 14.03 -4.93
CA LYS A 310 -8.71 14.70 -4.52
C LYS A 310 -8.62 15.48 -3.20
N VAL A 311 -7.41 15.83 -2.75
CA VAL A 311 -7.19 16.54 -1.46
C VAL A 311 -7.98 17.86 -1.36
N ASP A 312 -8.00 18.65 -2.44
CA ASP A 312 -8.76 19.90 -2.49
C ASP A 312 -10.28 19.65 -2.46
N ASP A 313 -10.76 18.62 -3.16
CA ASP A 313 -12.19 18.26 -3.23
C ASP A 313 -12.71 17.75 -1.88
N VAL A 314 -11.93 16.91 -1.20
CA VAL A 314 -12.22 16.43 0.17
C VAL A 314 -12.18 17.58 1.17
N SER A 315 -11.22 18.50 1.05
CA SER A 315 -11.15 19.69 1.92
C SER A 315 -12.35 20.61 1.74
N GLU A 316 -12.81 20.82 0.51
CA GLU A 316 -13.99 21.63 0.21
C GLU A 316 -15.29 20.95 0.66
N ALA A 317 -15.45 19.65 0.41
CA ALA A 317 -16.59 18.87 0.87
C ALA A 317 -16.67 18.84 2.41
N ALA A 318 -15.56 18.60 3.10
CA ALA A 318 -15.49 18.64 4.57
C ALA A 318 -15.82 20.03 5.15
N ALA A 319 -15.44 21.12 4.47
CA ALA A 319 -15.77 22.46 4.93
C ALA A 319 -17.28 22.78 4.82
N ALA A 320 -17.97 22.14 3.86
CA ALA A 320 -19.42 22.21 3.70
C ALA A 320 -20.18 21.14 4.51
N PHE A 321 -19.50 20.11 5.02
CA PHE A 321 -20.13 18.99 5.72
C PHE A 321 -20.67 19.42 7.09
N THR A 322 -21.95 19.12 7.31
CA THR A 322 -22.64 19.23 8.60
C THR A 322 -23.10 17.83 9.00
N SER A 323 -22.57 17.29 10.09
CA SER A 323 -23.04 16.03 10.67
C SER A 323 -24.51 16.15 11.09
N GLU A 324 -25.37 15.27 10.60
CA GLU A 324 -26.74 15.11 11.11
C GLU A 324 -26.69 14.46 12.50
N THR A 325 -26.81 15.28 13.55
CA THR A 325 -26.79 14.89 14.97
C THR A 325 -28.04 14.12 15.41
#